data_AF-A0A3M9Y6Q9-F1
#
_entry.id   AF-A0A3M9Y6Q9-F1
#
_cell.length_a   1.000
_cell.length_b   1.000
_cell.length_c   1.000
_cell.angle_alpha   90.00
_cell.angle_beta   90.00
_cell.angle_gamma   90.00
#
_symmetry.space_group_name_H-M   'P 1'
#
loop_
_entity.id
_entity.type
_entity.pdbx_description
1 polymer ?
#
loop_
_entity_poly.entity_id
_entity_poly.type
_entity_poly.pdbx_seq_one_letter_code
_entity_poly.pdbx_strand_id
1 'polypeptide(L)'
;MHAGYATSSTGMILSMCEEVRQPSTQVPKAMVATACINTVAGLLFLIPLVFVLSDIQTLLATSSLAQPTPTIIKSAVGSSAASFALLLPLVILGIICGVGCTTASSRCTWAICRDGTLPGSKWWSQIHTGLQVPLNAMMFLMVVELLLGLLYFGSNAAFSAFSGVGVICLTCAYATPVTTSLMNGRKHLEKASFSLGKWGYACNVVTIGEFPQK
;
A
#
# COMPACT_ATOMS: atom_id res chain seq x y z
N MET A 1 -1.85 -2.12 -13.80
CA MET A 1 -1.65 -1.06 -12.79
C MET A 1 -1.93 -1.50 -11.35
N HIS A 2 -2.99 -2.25 -11.04
CA HIS A 2 -3.32 -2.60 -9.63
C HIS A 2 -2.31 -3.49 -8.88
N ALA A 3 -1.39 -4.17 -9.57
CA ALA A 3 -0.37 -4.99 -8.93
C ALA A 3 0.55 -4.19 -7.98
N GLY A 4 0.75 -2.88 -8.25
CA GLY A 4 1.58 -2.01 -7.40
C GLY A 4 1.01 -1.82 -5.98
N TYR A 5 -0.28 -2.10 -5.75
CA TYR A 5 -0.84 -2.07 -4.39
C TYR A 5 -0.28 -3.18 -3.50
N ALA A 6 0.13 -4.32 -4.07
CA ALA A 6 0.68 -5.43 -3.29
C ALA A 6 1.99 -5.04 -2.57
N THR A 7 2.75 -4.10 -3.13
CA THR A 7 4.00 -3.60 -2.55
C THR A 7 3.82 -2.37 -1.66
N SER A 8 2.59 -1.83 -1.56
CA SER A 8 2.31 -0.64 -0.75
C SER A 8 2.51 -0.88 0.75
N SER A 9 2.32 -2.12 1.20
CA SER A 9 2.42 -2.51 2.61
C SER A 9 3.81 -2.30 3.20
N THR A 10 4.87 -2.31 2.38
CA THR A 10 6.24 -2.13 2.84
C THR A 10 6.46 -0.75 3.46
N GLY A 11 5.76 0.29 2.99
CA GLY A 11 5.82 1.64 3.56
C GLY A 11 5.20 1.76 4.95
N MET A 12 4.29 0.86 5.34
CA MET A 12 3.70 0.88 6.68
C MET A 12 4.73 0.58 7.77
N ILE A 13 5.80 -0.14 7.45
CA ILE A 13 6.89 -0.41 8.40
C ILE A 13 7.57 0.91 8.80
N LEU A 14 7.62 1.89 7.89
CA LEU A 14 8.26 3.18 8.13
C LEU A 14 7.49 4.05 9.14
N SER A 15 6.16 3.95 9.18
CA SER A 15 5.34 4.72 10.13
C SER A 15 5.46 4.22 11.58
N MET A 16 6.10 3.05 11.77
CA MET A 16 6.38 2.44 13.07
C MET A 16 7.86 2.53 13.46
N CYS A 17 8.71 3.19 12.65
CA CYS A 17 10.15 3.26 12.91
C CYS A 17 10.51 3.79 14.31
N GLU A 18 9.71 4.72 14.85
CA GLU A 18 9.91 5.31 16.18
C GLU A 18 9.67 4.31 17.32
N GLU A 19 8.87 3.26 17.08
CA GLU A 19 8.51 2.24 18.07
C GLU A 19 9.43 1.00 18.00
N VAL A 20 10.27 0.90 16.97
CA VAL A 20 11.14 -0.26 16.74
C VAL A 20 12.45 -0.11 17.52
N ARG A 21 12.84 -1.16 18.24
CA ARG A 21 14.15 -1.23 18.90
C ARG A 21 15.25 -1.42 17.84
N GLN A 22 16.17 -0.46 17.74
CA GLN A 22 17.23 -0.41 16.72
C GLN A 22 16.70 -0.32 15.27
N PRO A 23 16.04 0.79 14.90
CA PRO A 23 15.38 0.92 13.59
C PRO A 23 16.37 0.81 12.41
N SER A 24 17.63 1.22 12.60
CA SER A 24 18.67 1.22 11.57
C SER A 24 19.02 -0.16 11.01
N THR A 25 18.71 -1.25 11.71
CA THR A 25 19.00 -2.62 11.26
C THR A 25 17.76 -3.50 11.17
N GLN A 26 16.77 -3.30 12.04
CA GLN A 26 15.56 -4.11 12.06
C GLN A 26 14.58 -3.71 10.96
N VAL A 27 14.43 -2.41 10.67
CA VAL A 27 13.51 -1.93 9.63
C VAL A 27 13.90 -2.45 8.25
N PRO A 28 15.18 -2.36 7.79
CA PRO A 28 15.56 -2.90 6.49
C PRO A 28 15.36 -4.43 6.38
N LYS A 29 15.66 -5.18 7.45
CA LYS A 29 15.44 -6.62 7.49
C LYS A 29 13.95 -6.96 7.40
N ALA A 30 13.10 -6.24 8.12
CA ALA A 30 11.65 -6.40 8.07
C ALA A 30 11.09 -6.09 6.67
N MET A 31 11.59 -5.04 5.99
CA MET A 31 11.17 -4.72 4.62
C MET A 31 11.48 -5.86 3.64
N VAL A 32 12.68 -6.42 3.69
CA VAL A 32 13.07 -7.57 2.84
C VAL A 32 12.25 -8.81 3.18
N ALA A 33 12.08 -9.12 4.47
CA ALA A 33 11.28 -10.26 4.91
C ALA A 33 9.83 -10.16 4.43
N THR A 34 9.20 -8.98 4.57
CA THR A 34 7.83 -8.74 4.10
C THR A 34 7.72 -8.89 2.59
N ALA A 35 8.70 -8.41 1.82
CA ALA A 35 8.72 -8.60 0.37
C ALA A 35 8.78 -10.09 0.01
N CYS A 36 9.67 -10.87 0.63
CA CYS A 36 9.76 -12.32 0.39
C CYS A 36 8.47 -13.06 0.76
N ILE A 37 7.90 -12.77 1.93
CA ILE A 37 6.65 -13.39 2.39
C ILE A 37 5.51 -13.04 1.43
N ASN A 38 5.40 -11.78 1.00
CA ASN A 38 4.37 -11.35 0.07
C ASN A 38 4.51 -12.00 -1.31
N THR A 39 5.75 -12.17 -1.81
CA THR A 39 6.00 -12.89 -3.06
C THR A 39 5.59 -14.36 -2.96
N VAL A 40 5.97 -15.05 -1.88
CA VAL A 40 5.62 -16.47 -1.68
C VAL A 40 4.12 -16.64 -1.49
N ALA A 41 3.48 -15.83 -0.65
CA ALA A 41 2.03 -15.86 -0.43
C ALA A 41 1.26 -15.53 -1.71
N GLY A 42 1.71 -14.52 -2.46
CA GLY A 42 1.14 -14.14 -3.75
C GLY A 42 1.25 -15.26 -4.78
N LEU A 43 2.38 -15.96 -4.86
CA LEU A 43 2.56 -17.11 -5.75
C LEU A 43 1.66 -18.28 -5.35
N LEU A 44 1.61 -18.62 -4.07
CA LEU A 44 0.73 -19.69 -3.57
C LEU A 44 -0.75 -19.41 -3.84
N PHE A 45 -1.16 -18.13 -3.84
CA PHE A 45 -2.53 -17.75 -4.18
C PHE A 45 -2.77 -17.70 -5.70
N LEU A 46 -1.81 -17.19 -6.49
CA LEU A 46 -1.95 -17.03 -7.93
C LEU A 46 -1.91 -18.37 -8.68
N ILE A 47 -1.06 -19.32 -8.29
CA ILE A 47 -0.88 -20.59 -9.01
C ILE A 47 -2.22 -21.36 -9.14
N PRO A 48 -2.95 -21.65 -8.05
CA PRO A 48 -4.25 -22.32 -8.15
C PRO A 48 -5.28 -21.51 -8.94
N LEU A 49 -5.25 -20.18 -8.80
CA LEU A 49 -6.20 -19.29 -9.46
C LEU A 49 -6.04 -19.32 -10.98
N VAL A 50 -4.81 -19.38 -11.49
CA VAL A 50 -4.52 -19.52 -12.93
C VAL A 50 -4.97 -20.89 -13.46
N PHE A 51 -4.81 -21.96 -12.68
CA PHE A 51 -5.25 -23.30 -13.11
C PHE A 51 -6.77 -23.48 -13.20
N VAL A 52 -7.53 -22.67 -12.45
CA VAL A 52 -8.99 -22.75 -12.43
C VAL A 52 -9.66 -21.66 -13.30
N LEU A 53 -8.86 -20.78 -13.90
CA LEU A 53 -9.35 -19.70 -14.75
C LEU A 53 -10.02 -20.28 -16.01
N SER A 54 -11.33 -20.04 -16.16
CA SER A 54 -12.04 -20.24 -17.43
C SER A 54 -11.76 -19.08 -18.39
N ASP A 55 -12.14 -19.22 -19.67
CA ASP A 55 -11.83 -18.29 -20.76
C ASP A 55 -11.90 -16.79 -20.36
N ILE A 56 -10.81 -16.05 -20.64
CA ILE A 56 -10.58 -14.66 -20.24
C ILE A 56 -11.67 -13.73 -20.80
N GLN A 57 -12.22 -14.05 -21.96
CA GLN A 57 -13.28 -13.26 -22.60
C GLN A 57 -14.57 -13.25 -21.77
N THR A 58 -14.94 -14.37 -21.17
CA THR A 58 -16.10 -14.47 -20.26
C THR A 58 -15.90 -13.69 -18.96
N LEU A 59 -14.67 -13.62 -18.44
CA LEU A 59 -14.36 -12.85 -17.22
C LEU A 59 -14.42 -11.34 -17.47
N LEU A 60 -13.89 -10.86 -18.60
CA LEU A 60 -13.98 -9.46 -18.99
C LEU A 60 -15.43 -9.01 -19.27
N ALA A 61 -16.25 -9.89 -19.86
CA ALA A 61 -17.66 -9.60 -20.14
C ALA A 61 -18.55 -9.63 -18.88
N THR A 62 -18.21 -10.44 -17.87
CA THR A 62 -19.02 -10.60 -16.64
C THR A 62 -18.54 -9.71 -15.48
N SER A 63 -17.28 -9.24 -15.50
CA SER A 63 -16.72 -8.32 -14.51
C SER A 63 -17.20 -6.88 -14.73
N SER A 64 -18.51 -6.65 -14.55
CA SER A 64 -19.06 -5.31 -14.31
C SER A 64 -18.62 -4.75 -12.95
N LEU A 65 -18.20 -5.63 -12.02
CA LEU A 65 -17.50 -5.26 -10.79
C LEU A 65 -16.00 -5.18 -11.07
N ALA A 66 -15.37 -4.09 -10.63
CA ALA A 66 -13.95 -3.77 -10.77
C ALA A 66 -12.98 -4.81 -10.15
N GLN A 67 -13.47 -5.93 -9.63
CA GLN A 67 -12.68 -6.98 -8.99
C GLN A 67 -13.04 -8.37 -9.58
N PRO A 68 -12.08 -9.05 -10.25
CA PRO A 68 -12.33 -10.35 -10.89
C PRO A 68 -12.26 -11.53 -9.91
N THR A 69 -11.74 -11.33 -8.70
CA THR A 69 -11.53 -12.41 -7.71
C THR A 69 -12.82 -13.15 -7.32
N PRO A 70 -13.96 -12.48 -7.07
CA PRO A 70 -15.19 -13.16 -6.68
C PRO A 70 -15.84 -13.98 -7.79
N THR A 71 -15.73 -13.54 -9.05
CA THR A 71 -16.26 -14.27 -10.20
C THR A 71 -15.43 -15.51 -10.49
N ILE A 72 -14.11 -15.42 -10.35
CA ILE A 72 -13.20 -16.56 -10.52
C ILE A 72 -13.44 -17.63 -9.44
N ILE A 73 -13.56 -17.22 -8.17
CA ILE A 73 -13.86 -18.17 -7.07
C ILE A 73 -15.22 -18.83 -7.27
N LYS A 74 -16.22 -18.09 -7.78
CA LYS A 74 -17.54 -18.66 -8.09
C LYS A 74 -17.49 -19.68 -9.22
N SER A 75 -16.78 -19.37 -10.30
CA SER A 75 -16.61 -20.29 -11.44
C SER A 75 -15.78 -21.52 -11.06
N ALA A 76 -14.82 -21.38 -10.14
CA ALA A 76 -13.99 -22.46 -9.64
C ALA A 76 -14.74 -23.51 -8.82
N VAL A 77 -15.66 -23.04 -7.98
CA VAL A 77 -16.28 -23.85 -6.93
C VAL A 77 -17.62 -24.44 -7.38
N GLY A 78 -18.29 -23.83 -8.36
CA GLY A 78 -19.58 -24.30 -8.91
C GLY A 78 -20.77 -24.20 -7.96
N SER A 79 -20.53 -24.06 -6.64
CA SER A 79 -21.53 -23.89 -5.59
C SER A 79 -21.49 -22.49 -4.99
N SER A 80 -22.64 -21.82 -4.95
CA SER A 80 -22.82 -20.48 -4.38
C SER A 80 -22.45 -20.40 -2.89
N ALA A 81 -22.71 -21.45 -2.12
CA ALA A 81 -22.46 -21.48 -0.68
C ALA A 81 -20.96 -21.57 -0.35
N ALA A 82 -20.23 -22.45 -1.05
CA ALA A 82 -18.79 -22.60 -0.84
C ALA A 82 -17.99 -21.39 -1.36
N SER A 83 -18.47 -20.74 -2.43
CA SER A 83 -17.88 -19.49 -2.93
C SER A 83 -18.00 -18.36 -1.90
N PHE A 84 -19.15 -18.24 -1.24
CA PHE A 84 -19.36 -17.25 -0.18
C PHE A 84 -18.47 -17.51 1.04
N ALA A 85 -18.32 -18.78 1.43
CA ALA A 85 -17.44 -19.17 2.53
C ALA A 85 -15.96 -18.82 2.25
N LEU A 86 -15.48 -18.95 1.01
CA LEU A 86 -14.12 -18.57 0.63
C LEU A 86 -13.92 -17.05 0.48
N LEU A 87 -15.00 -16.29 0.24
CA LEU A 87 -14.95 -14.83 0.17
C LEU A 87 -14.94 -14.19 1.57
N LEU A 88 -15.54 -14.83 2.57
CA LEU A 88 -15.66 -14.28 3.92
C LEU A 88 -14.28 -13.92 4.56
N PRO A 89 -13.24 -14.78 4.52
CA PRO A 89 -11.91 -14.42 5.02
C PRO A 89 -11.29 -13.24 4.27
N LEU A 90 -11.53 -13.11 2.96
CA LEU A 90 -11.01 -11.99 2.16
C LEU A 90 -11.65 -10.66 2.58
N VAL A 91 -12.95 -10.67 2.89
CA VAL A 91 -13.65 -9.48 3.41
C VAL A 91 -13.11 -9.08 4.78
N ILE A 92 -12.92 -10.05 5.69
CA ILE A 92 -12.35 -9.80 7.02
C ILE A 92 -10.94 -9.22 6.90
N LEU A 93 -10.10 -9.79 6.03
CA LEU A 93 -8.76 -9.29 5.77
C LEU A 93 -8.78 -7.87 5.20
N GLY A 94 -9.73 -7.56 4.31
CA GLY A 94 -9.93 -6.22 3.75
C GLY A 94 -10.24 -5.17 4.82
N ILE A 95 -11.11 -5.51 5.80
CA ILE A 95 -11.43 -4.61 6.91
C ILE A 95 -10.21 -4.37 7.79
N ILE A 96 -9.49 -5.42 8.17
CA ILE A 96 -8.27 -5.30 9.01
C ILE A 96 -7.20 -4.47 8.29
N CYS A 97 -7.02 -4.70 7.00
CA CYS A 97 -6.10 -3.92 6.17
C CYS A 97 -6.52 -2.44 6.11
N GLY A 98 -7.81 -2.15 5.92
CA GLY A 98 -8.35 -0.80 5.92
C GLY A 98 -8.04 -0.06 7.22
N VAL A 99 -8.33 -0.67 8.36
CA VAL A 99 -8.02 -0.09 9.68
C VAL A 99 -6.51 0.16 9.84
N GLY A 100 -5.67 -0.76 9.38
CA GLY A 100 -4.21 -0.59 9.37
C GLY A 100 -3.74 0.59 8.53
N CYS A 101 -4.27 0.72 7.30
CA CYS A 101 -3.94 1.80 6.37
C CYS A 101 -4.37 3.17 6.91
N THR A 102 -5.59 3.29 7.47
CA THR A 102 -6.07 4.54 8.06
C THR A 102 -5.22 4.93 9.27
N THR A 103 -4.84 3.95 10.10
CA THR A 103 -3.96 4.18 11.26
C THR A 103 -2.58 4.67 10.82
N ALA A 104 -1.94 3.99 9.87
CA ALA A 104 -0.64 4.40 9.34
C ALA A 104 -0.69 5.80 8.69
N SER A 105 -1.74 6.08 7.90
CA SER A 105 -1.93 7.37 7.25
C SER A 105 -2.08 8.50 8.27
N SER A 106 -2.84 8.28 9.35
CA SER A 106 -3.01 9.26 10.42
C SER A 106 -1.70 9.65 11.10
N ARG A 107 -0.79 8.67 11.29
CA ARG A 107 0.55 8.91 11.85
C ARG A 107 1.42 9.71 10.90
N CYS A 108 1.38 9.40 9.60
CA CYS A 108 2.09 10.17 8.58
C CYS A 108 1.58 11.62 8.53
N THR A 109 0.26 11.83 8.52
CA THR A 109 -0.34 13.17 8.53
C THR A 109 0.04 13.95 9.79
N TRP A 110 0.06 13.29 10.96
CA TRP A 110 0.52 13.90 12.20
C TRP A 110 2.00 14.32 12.15
N ALA A 111 2.88 13.46 11.61
CA ALA A 111 4.28 13.79 11.43
C ALA A 111 4.47 15.00 10.50
N ILE A 112 3.69 15.08 9.41
CA ILE A 112 3.67 16.22 8.48
C ILE A 112 3.18 17.50 9.18
N CYS A 113 2.15 17.39 10.05
CA CYS A 113 1.66 18.53 10.84
C CYS A 113 2.70 19.06 11.81
N ARG A 114 3.55 18.19 12.39
CA ARG A 114 4.63 18.58 13.29
C ARG A 114 5.63 19.52 12.62
N ASP A 115 5.84 19.33 11.32
CA ASP A 115 6.75 20.16 10.51
C ASP A 115 6.09 21.46 10.03
N GLY A 116 4.85 21.76 10.46
CA GLY A 116 4.17 23.04 10.21
C GLY A 116 3.67 23.25 8.77
N THR A 117 3.70 22.20 7.95
CA THR A 117 3.41 22.27 6.50
C THR A 117 1.92 22.40 6.15
N LEU A 118 1.01 22.06 7.08
CA LEU A 118 -0.44 22.16 6.88
C LEU A 118 -1.03 23.45 7.47
N PRO A 119 -1.93 24.16 6.74
CA PRO A 119 -2.64 25.30 7.30
C PRO A 119 -3.53 24.84 8.46
N GLY A 120 -3.33 25.43 9.65
CA GLY A 120 -4.00 24.96 10.87
C GLY A 120 -3.35 23.73 11.53
N SER A 121 -2.09 23.41 11.19
CA SER A 121 -1.30 22.30 11.74
C SER A 121 -1.39 22.14 13.26
N LYS A 122 -1.53 23.24 14.02
CA LYS A 122 -1.70 23.23 15.47
C LYS A 122 -2.96 22.49 15.95
N TRP A 123 -4.06 22.51 15.18
CA TRP A 123 -5.29 21.78 15.53
C TRP A 123 -5.23 20.30 15.13
N TRP A 124 -4.56 19.98 14.03
CA TRP A 124 -4.41 18.61 13.53
C TRP A 124 -3.29 17.82 14.24
N SER A 125 -2.30 18.54 14.78
CA SER A 125 -1.18 17.95 15.54
C SER A 125 -1.54 17.62 17.00
N GLN A 126 -2.73 17.98 17.49
CA GLN A 126 -3.13 17.67 18.86
C GLN A 126 -3.36 16.16 19.02
N ILE A 127 -2.59 15.56 19.92
CA ILE A 127 -2.74 14.16 20.31
C ILE A 127 -3.71 14.09 21.48
N HIS A 128 -4.67 13.16 21.41
CA HIS A 128 -5.57 12.92 22.53
C HIS A 128 -4.82 12.16 23.64
N THR A 129 -4.75 12.73 24.85
CA THR A 129 -3.95 12.23 25.99
C THR A 129 -4.34 10.82 26.46
N GLY A 130 -5.60 10.41 26.27
CA GLY A 130 -6.07 9.07 26.68
C GLY A 130 -5.74 7.95 25.69
N LEU A 131 -5.71 8.25 24.38
CA LEU A 131 -5.54 7.23 23.34
C LEU A 131 -4.14 7.27 22.69
N GLN A 132 -3.38 8.36 22.90
CA GLN A 132 -2.08 8.61 22.24
C GLN A 132 -2.15 8.57 20.69
N VAL A 133 -3.34 8.76 20.13
CA VAL A 133 -3.58 8.79 18.67
C VAL A 133 -4.02 10.20 18.24
N PRO A 134 -3.57 10.72 17.08
CA PRO A 134 -4.05 11.98 16.52
C PRO A 134 -5.49 11.85 15.99
N LEU A 135 -6.47 11.94 16.89
CA LEU A 135 -7.90 11.70 16.58
C LEU A 135 -8.45 12.69 15.54
N ASN A 136 -7.99 13.95 15.57
CA ASN A 136 -8.41 14.97 14.60
C ASN A 136 -7.94 14.64 13.19
N ALA A 137 -6.69 14.19 13.03
CA ALA A 137 -6.15 13.77 11.74
C ALA A 137 -6.86 12.51 11.23
N MET A 138 -7.19 11.58 12.12
CA MET A 138 -7.94 10.37 11.78
C MET A 138 -9.35 10.68 11.28
N MET A 139 -10.09 11.59 11.94
CA MET A 139 -11.43 12.00 11.48
C MET A 139 -11.36 12.70 10.12
N PHE A 140 -10.36 13.56 9.89
CA PHE A 140 -10.17 14.19 8.59
C PHE A 140 -9.93 13.17 7.48
N LEU A 141 -9.02 12.22 7.70
CA LEU A 141 -8.75 11.12 6.78
C LEU A 141 -10.01 10.30 6.51
N MET A 142 -10.77 9.95 7.55
CA MET A 142 -12.01 9.18 7.42
C MET A 142 -13.06 9.93 6.59
N VAL A 143 -13.20 11.25 6.76
CA VAL A 143 -14.11 12.07 5.94
C VAL A 143 -13.65 12.07 4.48
N VAL A 144 -12.36 12.22 4.21
CA VAL A 144 -11.80 12.19 2.85
C VAL A 144 -11.99 10.81 2.22
N GLU A 145 -11.70 9.73 2.95
CA GLU A 145 -11.92 8.34 2.52
C GLU A 145 -13.40 8.08 2.21
N LEU A 146 -14.31 8.59 3.05
CA LEU A 146 -15.75 8.44 2.84
C LEU A 146 -16.21 9.19 1.57
N LEU A 147 -15.76 10.42 1.36
CA LEU A 147 -16.06 11.20 0.16
C LEU A 147 -15.54 10.50 -1.12
N LEU A 148 -14.34 9.92 -1.05
CA LEU A 148 -13.77 9.11 -2.13
C LEU A 148 -14.55 7.80 -2.34
N GLY A 149 -15.07 7.21 -1.26
CA GLY A 149 -15.96 6.04 -1.33
C GLY A 149 -17.30 6.36 -2.00
N LEU A 150 -17.88 7.55 -1.75
CA LEU A 150 -19.09 7.99 -2.44
C LEU A 150 -18.90 8.11 -3.96
N LEU A 151 -17.67 8.38 -4.41
CA LEU A 151 -17.33 8.49 -5.83
C LEU A 151 -17.57 7.16 -6.58
N TYR A 152 -17.44 6.03 -5.89
CA TYR A 152 -17.75 4.71 -6.43
C TYR A 152 -19.23 4.59 -6.86
N PHE A 153 -20.17 5.20 -6.12
CA PHE A 153 -21.59 5.19 -6.48
C PHE A 153 -21.91 6.04 -7.72
N GLY A 154 -21.09 7.06 -8.01
CA GLY A 154 -21.27 7.92 -9.17
C GLY A 154 -20.73 7.29 -10.46
N SER A 155 -19.50 6.77 -10.44
CA SER A 155 -18.89 6.15 -11.61
C SER A 155 -17.74 5.19 -11.25
N ASN A 156 -17.89 3.93 -11.67
CA ASN A 156 -16.84 2.91 -11.54
C ASN A 156 -15.55 3.28 -12.31
N ALA A 157 -15.69 4.01 -13.43
CA ALA A 157 -14.55 4.48 -14.22
C ALA A 157 -13.77 5.56 -13.47
N ALA A 158 -14.46 6.47 -12.79
CA ALA A 158 -13.83 7.55 -12.03
C ALA A 158 -13.10 7.01 -10.79
N PHE A 159 -13.68 6.02 -10.09
CA PHE A 159 -12.99 5.33 -8.99
C PHE A 159 -11.74 4.57 -9.47
N SER A 160 -11.83 3.85 -10.59
CA SER A 160 -10.69 3.11 -11.15
C SER A 160 -9.56 4.05 -11.60
N ALA A 161 -9.90 5.20 -12.18
CA ALA A 161 -8.92 6.23 -12.53
C ALA A 161 -8.25 6.83 -11.27
N PHE A 162 -9.02 7.14 -10.23
CA PHE A 162 -8.49 7.63 -8.96
C PHE A 162 -7.54 6.60 -8.30
N SER A 163 -7.92 5.33 -8.27
CA SER A 163 -7.07 4.25 -7.79
C SER A 163 -5.75 4.17 -8.58
N GLY A 164 -5.80 4.27 -9.91
CA GLY A 164 -4.60 4.35 -10.74
C GLY A 164 -3.66 5.50 -10.35
N VAL A 165 -4.21 6.70 -10.14
CA VAL A 165 -3.46 7.87 -9.66
C VAL A 165 -2.84 7.61 -8.28
N GLY A 166 -3.54 6.92 -7.38
CA GLY A 166 -3.01 6.53 -6.08
C GLY A 166 -1.73 5.69 -6.17
N VAL A 167 -1.68 4.73 -7.10
CA VAL A 167 -0.46 3.91 -7.34
C VAL A 167 0.68 4.78 -7.87
N ILE A 168 0.39 5.71 -8.78
CA ILE A 168 1.39 6.63 -9.33
C ILE A 168 1.96 7.51 -8.21
N CYS A 169 1.09 8.12 -7.41
CA CYS A 169 1.50 8.95 -6.26
C CYS A 169 2.35 8.16 -5.26
N LEU A 170 1.96 6.91 -4.95
CA LEU A 170 2.72 6.04 -4.06
C LEU A 170 4.11 5.71 -4.64
N THR A 171 4.17 5.43 -5.94
CA THR A 171 5.43 5.14 -6.64
C THR A 171 6.35 6.37 -6.63
N CYS A 172 5.80 7.56 -6.88
CA CYS A 172 6.53 8.84 -6.76
C CYS A 172 7.01 9.09 -5.32
N ALA A 173 6.20 8.77 -4.32
CA ALA A 173 6.56 8.91 -2.92
C ALA A 173 7.75 8.01 -2.53
N TYR A 174 7.79 6.77 -3.04
CA TYR A 174 8.95 5.88 -2.86
C TYR A 174 10.18 6.30 -3.67
N ALA A 175 9.98 6.95 -4.81
CA ALA A 175 11.07 7.41 -5.65
C ALA A 175 11.79 8.64 -5.08
N THR A 176 11.07 9.53 -4.41
CA THR A 176 11.62 10.77 -3.82
C THR A 176 12.82 10.53 -2.88
N PRO A 177 12.77 9.61 -1.88
CA PRO A 177 13.94 9.31 -1.06
C PRO A 177 15.06 8.61 -1.85
N VAL A 178 14.74 7.86 -2.92
CA VAL A 178 15.73 7.18 -3.75
C VAL A 178 16.49 8.16 -4.64
N THR A 179 15.78 9.12 -5.26
CA THR A 179 16.38 10.17 -6.09
C THR A 179 17.22 11.13 -5.27
N THR A 180 16.72 11.59 -4.11
CA THR A 180 17.51 12.43 -3.19
C THR A 180 18.74 11.70 -2.65
N SER A 181 18.64 10.40 -2.37
CA SER A 181 19.78 9.56 -2.00
C SER A 181 20.84 9.47 -3.12
N LEU A 182 20.42 9.33 -4.38
CA LEU A 182 21.31 9.27 -5.53
C LEU A 182 21.97 10.63 -5.80
N MET A 183 21.19 11.73 -5.74
CA MET A 183 21.70 13.10 -5.92
C MET A 183 22.74 13.49 -4.86
N ASN A 184 22.58 13.02 -3.61
CA ASN A 184 23.54 13.23 -2.54
C ASN A 184 24.72 12.24 -2.55
N GLY A 185 24.84 11.42 -3.60
CA GLY A 185 25.94 10.46 -3.77
C GLY A 185 26.02 9.41 -2.67
N ARG A 186 24.90 9.06 -2.03
CA ARG A 186 24.82 8.10 -0.90
C ARG A 186 25.68 8.47 0.33
N LYS A 187 26.16 9.71 0.48
CA LYS A 187 26.99 10.15 1.63
C LYS A 187 26.34 9.91 2.99
N HIS A 188 25.00 9.99 3.06
CA HIS A 188 24.22 9.71 4.28
C HIS A 188 24.00 8.21 4.54
N LEU A 189 24.14 7.37 3.51
CA LEU A 189 24.03 5.91 3.59
C LEU A 189 25.38 5.23 3.87
N GLU A 190 26.49 5.94 3.69
CA GLU A 190 27.84 5.44 3.97
C GLU A 190 28.06 5.16 5.47
N LYS A 191 27.37 5.89 6.35
CA LYS A 191 27.32 5.67 7.81
C LYS A 191 26.15 4.78 8.26
N ALA A 192 25.32 4.27 7.34
CA ALA A 192 24.16 3.46 7.72
C ALA A 192 24.58 2.03 8.10
N SER A 193 24.06 1.52 9.21
CA SER A 193 24.36 0.17 9.72
C SER A 193 23.94 -0.97 8.77
N PHE A 194 23.15 -0.66 7.74
CA PHE A 194 22.71 -1.58 6.69
C PHE A 194 23.01 -0.98 5.31
N SER A 195 24.28 -0.98 4.91
CA SER A 195 24.71 -0.52 3.59
C SER A 195 24.80 -1.70 2.62
N LEU A 196 23.99 -1.69 1.56
CA LEU A 196 24.10 -2.64 0.44
C LEU A 196 25.34 -2.39 -0.46
N GLY A 197 26.25 -1.47 -0.08
CA GLY A 197 27.48 -1.19 -0.84
C GLY A 197 27.21 -0.87 -2.32
N LYS A 198 27.97 -1.48 -3.23
CA LYS A 198 27.88 -1.28 -4.68
C LYS A 198 26.54 -1.75 -5.28
N TRP A 199 25.89 -2.75 -4.66
CA TRP A 199 24.57 -3.23 -5.08
C TRP A 199 23.48 -2.19 -4.85
N GLY A 200 23.64 -1.33 -3.84
CA GLY A 200 22.71 -0.22 -3.62
C GLY A 200 22.72 0.82 -4.73
N TYR A 201 23.83 0.98 -5.46
CA TYR A 201 23.89 1.89 -6.61
C TYR A 201 23.13 1.29 -7.81
N ALA A 202 23.31 -0.01 -8.07
CA ALA A 202 22.55 -0.73 -9.10
C ALA A 202 21.05 -0.73 -8.81
N CYS A 203 20.62 -0.99 -7.57
CA CYS A 203 19.21 -0.91 -7.19
C CYS A 203 18.62 0.49 -7.38
N ASN A 204 19.32 1.55 -6.93
CA ASN A 204 18.83 2.92 -7.11
C ASN A 204 18.72 3.31 -8.60
N VAL A 205 19.67 2.87 -9.44
CA VAL A 205 19.64 3.09 -10.88
C VAL A 205 18.52 2.31 -11.55
N VAL A 206 18.25 1.06 -11.13
CA VAL A 206 17.10 0.28 -11.62
C VAL A 206 15.79 0.93 -11.20
N THR A 207 15.64 1.36 -9.95
CA THR A 207 14.44 2.06 -9.49
C THR A 207 14.16 3.33 -10.29
N ILE A 208 15.19 4.11 -10.65
CA ILE A 208 15.05 5.30 -11.49
C ILE A 208 14.94 4.95 -12.97
N GLY A 209 15.51 3.81 -13.40
CA GLY A 209 15.44 3.28 -14.76
C GLY A 209 14.10 2.60 -15.08
N GLU A 210 13.25 2.36 -14.08
CA GLU A 210 11.84 2.00 -14.20
C GLU A 210 10.92 3.25 -14.30
N PHE A 211 11.43 4.46 -14.00
CA PHE A 211 10.70 5.72 -14.20
C PHE A 211 10.49 6.15 -15.67
N PRO A 212 11.29 5.74 -16.66
CA PRO A 212 10.96 5.88 -18.06
C PRO A 212 10.36 4.57 -18.59
N GLN A 213 9.09 4.60 -18.97
CA GLN A 213 8.59 4.32 -20.33
C GLN A 213 7.11 3.91 -20.26
N LYS A 214 6.24 4.90 -20.55
CA LYS A 214 4.86 4.81 -21.07
C LYS A 214 3.76 4.20 -20.20
#